data_AF-A0AAV2IGF4-F1
#
_entry.id   AF-A0AAV2IGF4-F1
#
_cell.length_a   1.000
_cell.length_b   1.000
_cell.length_c   1.000
_cell.angle_alpha   90.00
_cell.angle_beta   90.00
_cell.angle_gamma   90.00
#
_symmetry.space_group_name_H-M   'P 1'
#
loop_
_entity.id
_entity.type
_entity.pdbx_description
1 polymer ?
#
loop_
_entity_poly.entity_id
_entity_poly.type
_entity_poly.pdbx_seq_one_letter_code
_entity_poly.pdbx_strand_id
1 'polypeptide(L)'
;MKFDDILKYVGDFGPFQKRVYFLLCLFCIFHGMRMVVLVFILSVSKHRCSIPGYLNDSYDVTSLAHQQALNMSVPLNDSCHIFHPGNYSYDDNNLPINASLQKCSSWVFDRSLFSSTVAS
;
A
#
# COMPACT_ATOMS: atom_id res chain seq x y z
N MET A 1 0.94 -5.81 -51.65
CA MET A 1 0.54 -4.55 -50.99
C MET A 1 -0.71 -4.06 -51.70
N LYS A 2 -1.91 -4.28 -51.14
CA LYS A 2 -3.20 -3.86 -51.76
C LYS A 2 -3.85 -2.69 -51.02
N PHE A 3 -3.28 -2.29 -49.88
CA PHE A 3 -3.86 -1.27 -49.00
C PHE A 3 -3.61 0.15 -49.53
N ASP A 4 -2.43 0.41 -50.10
CA ASP A 4 -2.08 1.71 -50.70
C ASP A 4 -2.97 2.07 -51.91
N ASP A 5 -3.37 1.08 -52.72
CA ASP A 5 -4.27 1.30 -53.86
C ASP A 5 -5.70 1.63 -53.42
N ILE A 6 -6.14 1.10 -52.27
CA ILE A 6 -7.45 1.42 -51.67
C ILE A 6 -7.43 2.83 -51.05
N LEU A 7 -6.32 3.22 -50.42
CA LEU A 7 -6.12 4.55 -49.85
C LEU A 7 -6.18 5.66 -50.92
N LYS A 8 -5.67 5.40 -52.14
CA LYS A 8 -5.82 6.31 -53.28
C LYS A 8 -7.28 6.57 -53.66
N TYR A 9 -8.18 5.62 -53.43
CA TYR A 9 -9.60 5.73 -53.82
C TYR A 9 -10.47 6.35 -52.72
N VAL A 10 -10.11 6.13 -51.45
CA VAL A 10 -10.85 6.62 -50.27
C VAL A 10 -10.37 8.01 -49.81
N GLY A 11 -9.14 8.39 -50.16
CA GLY A 11 -8.51 9.65 -49.78
C GLY A 11 -7.47 9.45 -48.67
N ASP A 12 -6.43 10.31 -48.70
CA ASP A 12 -5.30 10.28 -47.76
C ASP A 12 -5.71 10.59 -46.31
N PHE A 13 -4.80 10.35 -45.37
CA PHE A 13 -5.01 10.64 -43.95
C PHE A 13 -5.28 12.14 -43.72
N GLY A 14 -6.56 12.50 -43.64
CA GLY A 14 -7.03 13.87 -43.65
C GLY A 14 -6.76 14.63 -42.34
N PRO A 15 -6.86 15.98 -42.34
CA PRO A 15 -6.60 16.78 -41.15
C PRO A 15 -7.53 16.46 -39.98
N PHE A 16 -8.79 16.07 -40.25
CA PHE A 16 -9.72 15.61 -39.23
C PHE A 16 -9.30 14.27 -38.61
N GLN A 17 -8.91 13.30 -39.44
CA GLN A 17 -8.41 12.00 -38.96
C GLN A 17 -7.14 12.17 -38.11
N LYS A 18 -6.23 13.07 -38.51
CA LYS A 18 -5.05 13.45 -37.71
C LYS A 18 -5.41 14.01 -36.34
N ARG A 19 -6.40 14.91 -36.26
CA ARG A 19 -6.87 15.48 -34.98
C ARG A 19 -7.48 14.42 -34.08
N VAL A 20 -8.36 13.56 -34.60
CA VAL A 20 -9.00 12.50 -33.82
C VAL A 20 -7.98 11.48 -33.35
N TYR A 21 -7.06 11.06 -34.22
CA TYR A 21 -5.98 10.14 -33.85
C TYR A 21 -5.09 10.73 -32.75
N PHE A 22 -4.71 12.01 -32.86
CA PHE A 22 -3.94 12.70 -31.84
C PHE A 22 -4.67 12.74 -30.49
N LEU A 23 -5.97 13.07 -30.47
CA LEU A 23 -6.79 13.06 -29.25
C LEU A 23 -6.90 11.65 -28.65
N LEU A 24 -7.02 10.62 -29.50
CA LEU A 24 -7.06 9.22 -29.07
C LEU A 24 -5.74 8.82 -28.42
N CYS A 25 -4.60 9.15 -29.04
CA CYS A 25 -3.27 8.90 -28.48
C CYS A 25 -3.11 9.59 -27.11
N LEU A 26 -3.56 10.84 -27.01
CA LEU A 26 -3.53 11.59 -25.75
C LEU A 26 -4.38 10.90 -24.67
N PHE A 27 -5.58 10.43 -25.00
CA PHE A 27 -6.41 9.66 -24.06
C PHE A 27 -5.73 8.35 -23.62
N CYS A 28 -5.13 7.61 -24.55
CA CYS A 28 -4.38 6.39 -24.25
C CYS A 28 -3.21 6.65 -23.31
N ILE A 29 -2.48 7.76 -23.51
CA ILE A 29 -1.38 8.16 -22.63
C ILE A 29 -1.89 8.44 -21.22
N PHE A 30 -2.95 9.26 -21.07
CA PHE A 30 -3.52 9.54 -19.75
C PHE A 30 -4.06 8.29 -19.05
N HIS A 31 -4.67 7.38 -19.81
CA HIS A 31 -5.12 6.10 -19.29
C HIS A 31 -3.94 5.24 -18.79
N GLY A 32 -2.86 5.15 -19.57
CA GLY A 32 -1.63 4.47 -19.17
C GLY A 32 -0.99 5.06 -17.91
N MET A 33 -0.89 6.40 -17.82
CA MET A 33 -0.38 7.08 -16.62
C MET A 33 -1.24 6.75 -15.39
N ARG A 34 -2.57 6.77 -15.51
CA ARG A 34 -3.47 6.41 -14.40
C ARG A 34 -3.25 4.99 -13.91
N MET A 35 -3.07 4.02 -14.81
CA MET A 35 -2.82 2.63 -14.43
C MET A 35 -1.53 2.47 -13.62
N VAL A 36 -0.47 3.21 -13.96
CA VAL A 36 0.77 3.20 -13.18
C VAL A 36 0.56 3.82 -11.80
N VAL A 37 -0.14 4.95 -11.71
CA VAL A 37 -0.45 5.62 -10.42
C VAL A 37 -1.28 4.73 -9.49
N LEU A 38 -2.22 3.96 -10.03
CA LEU A 38 -3.07 3.06 -9.26
C LEU A 38 -2.28 2.03 -8.45
N VAL A 39 -1.14 1.55 -8.97
CA VAL A 39 -0.29 0.58 -8.26
C VAL A 39 0.24 1.17 -6.95
N PHE A 40 0.63 2.45 -6.94
CA PHE A 40 1.14 3.12 -5.75
C PHE A 40 0.03 3.49 -4.74
N ILE A 41 -1.20 3.71 -5.22
CA ILE A 41 -2.35 4.00 -4.35
C ILE A 41 -2.88 2.73 -3.70
N LEU A 42 -2.98 1.64 -4.46
CA LEU A 42 -3.55 0.38 -4.01
C LEU A 42 -2.56 -0.48 -3.22
N SER A 43 -1.26 -0.22 -3.35
CA SER A 43 -0.25 -0.91 -2.54
C SER A 43 -0.30 -0.43 -1.09
N VAL A 44 -0.90 -1.24 -0.23
CA VAL A 44 -0.82 -1.05 1.22
C VAL A 44 0.42 -1.78 1.71
N SER A 45 1.39 -1.03 2.25
CA SER A 45 2.55 -1.66 2.88
C SER A 45 2.14 -2.40 4.15
N LYS A 46 2.92 -3.42 4.52
CA LYS A 46 2.73 -4.09 5.80
C LYS A 46 2.85 -3.05 6.89
N HIS A 47 1.89 -3.06 7.80
CA HIS A 47 1.83 -2.13 8.91
C HIS A 47 1.44 -2.88 10.16
N ARG A 48 1.69 -2.24 11.28
CA ARG A 48 1.22 -2.66 12.60
C ARG A 48 0.98 -1.43 13.44
N CYS A 49 0.36 -1.64 14.59
CA CYS A 49 0.15 -0.56 15.54
C CYS A 49 1.47 -0.15 16.20
N SER A 50 1.58 1.13 16.51
CA SER A 50 2.69 1.64 17.31
C SER A 50 2.52 1.22 18.76
N ILE A 51 3.59 0.78 19.40
CA ILE A 51 3.58 0.40 20.80
C ILE A 51 3.48 1.67 21.66
N PRO A 52 2.44 1.82 22.50
CA PRO A 52 2.29 3.01 23.34
C PRO A 52 3.42 3.09 24.36
N GLY A 53 4.15 4.21 24.37
CA GLY A 53 5.26 4.45 25.30
C GLY A 53 6.62 3.88 24.88
N TYR A 54 6.72 3.21 23.72
CA TYR A 54 8.00 2.78 23.18
C TYR A 54 8.63 3.89 22.32
N LEU A 55 9.78 4.43 22.75
CA LEU A 55 10.50 5.48 22.03
C LEU A 55 11.21 4.90 20.80
N ASN A 56 11.04 5.54 19.64
CA ASN A 56 11.61 5.13 18.34
C ASN A 56 11.16 3.73 17.87
N ASP A 57 9.86 3.45 17.97
CA ASP A 57 9.25 2.24 17.42
C ASP A 57 9.43 2.17 15.89
N SER A 58 10.22 1.20 15.43
CA SER A 58 10.52 0.94 14.01
C SER A 58 9.85 -0.36 13.58
N TYR A 59 9.43 -0.50 12.33
CA TYR A 59 8.71 -1.71 11.89
C TYR A 59 9.54 -2.99 12.14
N ASP A 60 10.83 -2.93 11.81
CA ASP A 60 11.78 -4.02 12.00
C ASP A 60 12.12 -4.26 13.47
N VAL A 61 12.31 -5.53 13.82
CA VAL A 61 12.69 -5.94 15.16
C VAL A 61 14.15 -5.56 15.42
N THR A 62 14.34 -4.49 16.19
CA THR A 62 15.65 -3.94 16.53
C THR A 62 16.35 -4.64 17.70
N SER A 63 15.60 -5.27 18.62
CA SER A 63 16.15 -5.90 19.81
C SER A 63 15.22 -6.98 20.38
N LEU A 64 15.74 -7.85 21.26
CA LEU A 64 14.93 -8.85 21.96
C LEU A 64 13.84 -8.22 22.83
N ALA A 65 14.15 -7.09 23.49
CA ALA A 65 13.17 -6.35 24.29
C ALA A 65 12.05 -5.76 23.42
N HIS A 66 12.38 -5.30 22.22
CA HIS A 66 11.39 -4.85 21.24
C HIS A 66 10.49 -6.02 20.80
N GLN A 67 11.08 -7.19 20.52
CA GLN A 67 10.31 -8.38 20.18
C GLN A 67 9.32 -8.80 21.29
N GLN A 68 9.77 -8.77 22.55
CA GLN A 68 8.89 -9.04 23.69
C GLN A 68 7.77 -8.01 23.79
N ALA A 69 8.08 -6.71 23.63
CA ALA A 69 7.09 -5.65 23.64
C ALA A 69 6.05 -5.83 22.52
N LEU A 70 6.47 -6.27 21.32
CA LEU A 70 5.56 -6.60 20.23
C LEU A 70 4.63 -7.74 20.60
N ASN A 71 5.13 -8.86 21.11
CA ASN A 71 4.29 -10.00 21.48
C ASN A 71 3.26 -9.64 22.57
N MET A 72 3.63 -8.77 23.52
CA MET A 72 2.74 -8.35 24.59
C MET A 72 1.66 -7.37 24.14
N SER A 73 1.88 -6.63 23.05
CA SER A 73 1.02 -5.50 22.64
C SER A 73 0.32 -5.72 21.29
N VAL A 74 0.98 -6.33 20.31
CA VAL A 74 0.48 -6.49 18.94
C VAL A 74 0.10 -7.96 18.68
N PRO A 75 -1.16 -8.25 18.31
CA PRO A 75 -1.58 -9.59 17.94
C PRO A 75 -0.94 -10.06 16.61
N LEU A 76 -0.58 -11.35 16.53
CA LEU A 76 0.14 -11.92 15.38
C LEU A 76 -0.66 -11.92 14.07
N ASN A 77 -1.99 -12.04 14.15
CA ASN A 77 -2.88 -12.16 12.99
C ASN A 77 -3.70 -10.88 12.69
N ASP A 78 -3.48 -9.79 13.44
CA ASP A 78 -4.25 -8.56 13.27
C ASP A 78 -3.34 -7.33 13.37
N SER A 79 -3.20 -6.61 12.26
CA SER A 79 -2.37 -5.39 12.18
C SER A 79 -3.11 -4.11 12.55
N CYS A 80 -4.44 -4.19 12.70
CA CYS A 80 -5.32 -3.04 12.87
C CYS A 80 -5.69 -2.77 14.33
N HIS A 81 -5.50 -3.77 15.19
CA HIS A 81 -5.81 -3.71 16.60
C HIS A 81 -4.57 -3.97 17.45
N ILE A 82 -4.63 -3.45 18.68
CA ILE A 82 -3.61 -3.64 19.72
C ILE A 82 -4.31 -4.20 20.95
N PHE A 83 -3.60 -4.95 21.78
CA PHE A 83 -4.13 -5.38 23.06
C PHE A 83 -4.41 -4.16 23.94
N HIS A 84 -5.61 -4.12 24.52
CA HIS A 84 -5.96 -3.10 25.50
C HIS A 84 -5.02 -3.23 26.71
N PRO A 85 -4.46 -2.14 27.28
CA PRO A 85 -3.65 -2.23 28.48
C PRO A 85 -4.46 -2.75 29.68
N GLY A 86 -3.94 -3.78 30.34
CA GLY A 86 -4.59 -4.42 31.48
C GLY A 86 -3.70 -5.48 32.13
N ASN A 87 -4.14 -6.03 33.26
CA ASN A 87 -3.44 -7.11 33.95
C ASN A 87 -3.85 -8.46 33.35
N TYR A 88 -3.08 -8.93 32.36
CA TYR A 88 -3.26 -10.23 31.74
C TYR A 88 -2.23 -11.24 32.23
N SER A 89 -2.61 -12.51 32.16
CA SER A 89 -1.65 -13.62 32.19
C SER A 89 -1.02 -13.76 30.80
N TYR A 90 0.26 -14.13 30.73
CA TYR A 90 0.96 -14.31 29.46
C TYR A 90 1.29 -15.79 29.25
N ASP A 91 1.31 -16.23 27.98
CA ASP A 91 1.80 -17.54 27.59
C ASP A 91 3.34 -17.61 27.52
N ASP A 92 3.88 -18.77 27.15
CA ASP A 92 5.32 -18.99 26.99
C ASP A 92 5.98 -18.09 25.92
N ASN A 93 5.18 -17.49 25.02
CA ASN A 93 5.63 -16.59 23.96
C ASN A 93 5.40 -15.10 24.30
N ASN A 94 5.06 -14.77 25.55
CA ASN A 94 4.70 -13.41 26.00
C ASN A 94 3.44 -12.84 25.32
N LEU A 95 2.52 -13.68 24.87
CA LEU A 95 1.20 -13.25 24.36
C LEU A 95 0.18 -13.19 25.50
N PRO A 96 -0.62 -12.12 25.60
CA PRO A 96 -1.60 -12.01 26.66
C PRO A 96 -2.80 -12.93 26.41
N ILE A 97 -3.17 -13.70 27.44
CA ILE A 97 -4.26 -14.67 27.41
C ILE A 97 -5.59 -13.94 27.70
N ASN A 98 -6.59 -14.13 26.83
CA ASN A 98 -7.92 -13.51 26.94
C ASN A 98 -7.90 -11.97 26.95
N ALA A 99 -6.94 -11.34 26.26
CA ALA A 99 -6.90 -9.88 26.12
C ALA A 99 -7.98 -9.34 25.17
N SER A 100 -8.51 -8.17 25.51
CA SER A 100 -9.40 -7.42 24.65
C SER A 100 -8.60 -6.64 23.61
N LEU A 101 -9.18 -6.49 22.41
CA LEU A 101 -8.58 -5.75 21.32
C LEU A 101 -9.13 -4.32 21.27
N GLN A 102 -8.26 -3.36 21.02
CA GLN A 102 -8.59 -1.94 20.86
C GLN A 102 -8.07 -1.43 19.50
N LYS A 103 -8.80 -0.50 18.90
CA LYS A 103 -8.38 0.18 17.66
C LYS A 103 -7.15 1.05 17.92
N CYS A 104 -6.19 0.97 17.01
CA CYS A 104 -4.92 1.68 17.14
C CYS A 104 -5.05 3.19 16.91
N SER A 105 -4.25 3.96 17.64
CA SER A 105 -4.16 5.42 17.53
C SER A 105 -3.08 5.87 16.55
N SER A 106 -2.02 5.09 16.41
CA SER A 106 -0.88 5.34 15.53
C SER A 106 -0.35 4.04 14.94
N TRP A 107 0.28 4.13 13.77
CA TRP A 107 0.76 2.99 13.00
C TRP A 107 2.25 3.15 12.65
N VAL A 108 2.91 2.00 12.54
CA VAL A 108 4.29 1.87 12.07
C VAL A 108 4.26 1.02 10.80
N PHE A 109 4.82 1.56 9.73
CA PHE A 109 4.81 0.95 8.40
C PHE A 109 6.19 0.41 8.03
N ASP A 110 6.20 -0.73 7.33
CA ASP A 110 7.39 -1.24 6.65
C ASP A 110 7.79 -0.27 5.53
N ARG A 111 9.07 0.12 5.50
CA ARG A 111 9.67 1.04 4.52
C ARG A 111 10.57 0.35 3.50
N SER A 112 10.61 -0.98 3.48
CA SER A 112 11.46 -1.76 2.55
C SER A 112 11.13 -1.53 1.08
N LEU A 113 9.84 -1.41 0.75
CA LEU A 113 9.36 -1.18 -0.62
C LEU A 113 9.09 0.30 -0.93
N PHE A 114 8.55 1.04 0.05
CA PHE A 114 8.15 2.43 -0.13
C PHE A 114 8.64 3.28 1.04
N SER A 115 9.33 4.38 0.75
CA SER A 115 9.74 5.34 1.78
C SER A 115 8.54 6.04 2.41
N SER A 116 7.48 6.26 1.65
CA SER A 116 6.22 6.89 2.05
C SER A 116 5.08 6.39 1.16
N THR A 117 3.88 6.28 1.72
CA THR A 117 2.64 5.94 1.02
C THR A 117 1.59 7.01 1.29
N VAL A 118 0.46 6.98 0.57
CA VAL A 118 -0.67 7.92 0.81
C VAL A 118 -1.22 7.81 2.24
N ALA A 119 -1.04 6.67 2.90
CA ALA A 119 -1.53 6.41 4.25
C ALA A 119 -0.54 6.82 5.37
N SER A 120 0.66 7.28 5.03
CA SER A 120 1.77 7.52 5.98
C SER A 120 2.34 8.93 5.89
#